data_AF-A0A4Z0PGA4-F1
#
_entry.id   AF-A0A4Z0PGA4-F1
#
_cell.length_a   1.000
_cell.length_b   1.000
_cell.length_c   1.000
_cell.angle_alpha   90.00
_cell.angle_beta   90.00
_cell.angle_gamma   90.00
#
_symmetry.space_group_name_H-M   'P 1'
#
loop_
_entity.id
_entity.type
_entity.pdbx_description
1 polymer ?
#
loop_
_entity_poly.entity_id
_entity_poly.type
_entity_poly.pdbx_seq_one_letter_code
_entity_poly.pdbx_strand_id
1 'polypeptide(L)'
;MENLHILFWLLKDLAWCMIWKPLALLMIGPTLGIALLITWRTRTIKAELAHNLAIVFWISANSYWMISEFFDFDTMRVWGSLTGKHMALLPFLTGLLILAYYYLVQKPREARTEAAVGA
;
A
#
# COMPACT_ATOMS: atom_id res chain seq x y z
N MET A 1 -5.81 14.42 -14.87
CA MET A 1 -6.18 13.02 -14.55
C MET A 1 -5.17 12.30 -13.65
N GLU A 2 -4.09 12.96 -13.20
CA GLU A 2 -3.04 12.35 -12.37
C GLU A 2 -3.52 12.02 -10.93
N ASN A 3 -4.36 12.88 -10.34
CA ASN A 3 -4.85 12.74 -8.95
C ASN A 3 -6.20 12.00 -8.81
N LEU A 4 -6.77 11.49 -9.92
CA LEU A 4 -8.09 10.84 -9.88
C LEU A 4 -8.08 9.55 -9.03
N HIS A 5 -6.92 8.92 -8.89
CA HIS A 5 -6.73 7.76 -8.02
C HIS A 5 -7.07 8.06 -6.54
N ILE A 6 -6.84 9.30 -6.09
CA ILE A 6 -7.19 9.75 -4.72
C ILE A 6 -8.70 9.75 -4.53
N LEU A 7 -9.48 10.09 -5.56
CA LEU A 7 -10.94 10.05 -5.49
C LEU A 7 -11.44 8.61 -5.24
N PHE A 8 -10.91 7.63 -5.98
CA PHE A 8 -11.29 6.23 -5.79
C PHE A 8 -10.92 5.72 -4.40
N TRP A 9 -9.76 6.13 -3.89
CA TRP A 9 -9.34 5.82 -2.53
C TRP A 9 -10.31 6.43 -1.49
N LEU A 10 -10.63 7.72 -1.59
CA LEU A 10 -11.55 8.38 -0.67
C LEU A 10 -12.96 7.78 -0.72
N LEU A 11 -13.45 7.41 -1.90
CA LEU A 11 -14.76 6.76 -2.04
C LEU A 11 -14.78 5.37 -1.41
N LYS A 12 -13.71 4.58 -1.58
CA LYS A 12 -13.55 3.28 -0.91
C LYS A 12 -13.62 3.45 0.62
N ASP A 13 -12.84 4.38 1.16
CA ASP A 13 -12.70 4.56 2.61
C ASP A 13 -13.95 5.20 3.22
N LEU A 14 -14.65 6.10 2.50
CA LEU A 14 -15.96 6.60 2.89
C LEU A 14 -17.00 5.47 2.93
N ALA A 15 -17.02 4.61 1.92
CA ALA A 15 -17.91 3.46 1.88
C ALA A 15 -17.62 2.49 3.05
N TRP A 16 -16.36 2.36 3.46
CA TRP A 16 -15.99 1.59 4.64
C TRP A 16 -16.50 2.24 5.93
N CYS A 17 -16.28 3.54 6.13
CA CYS A 17 -16.80 4.28 7.29
C CYS A 17 -18.34 4.17 7.42
N MET A 18 -19.05 4.17 6.29
CA MET A 18 -20.52 4.04 6.26
C MET A 18 -21.00 2.58 6.25
N ILE A 19 -20.09 1.60 6.31
CA ILE A 19 -20.36 0.15 6.27
C ILE A 19 -21.14 -0.26 5.00
N TRP A 20 -20.91 0.44 3.89
CA TRP A 20 -21.47 0.13 2.58
C TRP A 20 -20.67 -1.00 1.90
N LYS A 21 -20.82 -2.22 2.43
CA LYS A 21 -20.01 -3.41 2.05
C LYS A 21 -19.85 -3.60 0.54
N PRO A 22 -20.91 -3.59 -0.30
CA PRO A 22 -20.76 -3.85 -1.74
C PRO A 22 -19.97 -2.75 -2.45
N LEU A 23 -20.19 -1.49 -2.10
CA LEU A 23 -19.49 -0.36 -2.71
C LEU A 23 -18.02 -0.35 -2.31
N ALA A 24 -17.74 -0.56 -1.03
CA ALA A 24 -16.39 -0.60 -0.50
C ALA A 24 -15.55 -1.73 -1.14
N LEU A 25 -16.13 -2.94 -1.28
CA LEU A 25 -15.48 -4.06 -1.97
C LEU A 25 -15.24 -3.79 -3.45
N LEU A 26 -16.23 -3.22 -4.16
CA LEU A 26 -16.11 -2.87 -5.57
C LEU A 26 -14.99 -1.84 -5.79
N MET A 27 -14.85 -0.86 -4.89
CA MET A 27 -13.84 0.19 -4.97
C MET A 27 -12.40 -0.28 -4.67
N ILE A 28 -12.18 -1.49 -4.15
CA ILE A 28 -10.82 -2.06 -4.04
C ILE A 28 -10.18 -2.18 -5.42
N GLY A 29 -10.93 -2.71 -6.40
CA GLY A 29 -10.45 -2.95 -7.76
C GLY A 29 -9.88 -1.70 -8.46
N PRO A 30 -10.64 -0.61 -8.64
CA PRO A 30 -10.13 0.59 -9.28
C PRO A 30 -9.01 1.27 -8.48
N THR A 31 -9.08 1.26 -7.15
CA THR A 31 -8.05 1.87 -6.29
C THR A 31 -6.71 1.14 -6.42
N LEU A 32 -6.71 -0.18 -6.29
CA LEU A 32 -5.51 -1.00 -6.42
C LEU A 32 -4.99 -1.05 -7.86
N GLY A 33 -5.90 -1.13 -8.83
CA GLY A 33 -5.57 -1.16 -10.25
C GLY A 33 -4.83 0.10 -10.70
N ILE A 34 -5.29 1.28 -10.27
CA ILE A 34 -4.60 2.53 -10.59
C ILE A 34 -3.27 2.64 -9.84
N ALA A 35 -3.19 2.24 -8.56
CA ALA A 35 -1.93 2.23 -7.82
C ALA A 35 -0.86 1.35 -8.50
N LEU A 36 -1.24 0.16 -8.98
CA LEU A 36 -0.37 -0.73 -9.75
C LEU A 36 0.02 -0.10 -11.09
N LEU A 37 -0.91 0.54 -11.80
CA LEU A 37 -0.63 1.22 -13.06
C LEU A 37 0.37 2.37 -12.89
N ILE A 38 0.22 3.18 -11.84
CA ILE A 38 1.18 4.25 -11.50
C ILE A 38 2.55 3.65 -11.20
N THR A 39 2.60 2.62 -10.35
CA THR A 39 3.84 1.90 -10.01
C THR A 39 4.55 1.36 -11.26
N TRP A 40 3.80 0.79 -12.20
CA TRP A 40 4.35 0.27 -13.45
C TRP A 40 4.87 1.38 -14.36
N ARG A 41 4.15 2.51 -14.45
CA ARG A 41 4.52 3.67 -15.27
C ARG A 41 5.80 4.34 -14.76
N THR A 42 5.99 4.45 -13.45
CA THR A 42 7.14 5.13 -12.84
C THR A 42 8.29 4.18 -12.48
N ARG A 43 8.25 2.91 -12.90
CA ARG A 43 9.23 1.87 -12.52
C ARG A 43 10.67 2.18 -12.91
N THR A 44 10.88 3.10 -13.85
CA THR A 44 12.20 3.54 -14.30
C THR A 44 12.89 4.45 -13.28
N ILE A 45 12.11 5.14 -12.44
CA ILE A 45 12.63 6.00 -11.39
C ILE A 45 12.58 5.22 -10.08
N LYS A 46 13.75 4.82 -9.60
CA LYS A 46 13.92 3.99 -8.40
C LYS A 46 13.23 4.56 -7.15
N ALA A 47 13.31 5.88 -6.97
CA ALA A 47 12.65 6.59 -5.89
C ALA A 47 11.12 6.42 -5.96
N GLU A 48 10.53 6.75 -7.11
CA GLU A 48 9.10 6.63 -7.36
C GLU A 48 8.63 5.18 -7.24
N LEU A 49 9.40 4.22 -7.76
CA LEU A 49 9.07 2.80 -7.66
C LEU A 49 8.97 2.34 -6.20
N ALA A 50 9.93 2.70 -5.35
CA ALA A 50 9.90 2.32 -3.94
C ALA A 50 8.68 2.92 -3.20
N HIS A 51 8.37 4.19 -3.46
CA HIS A 51 7.21 4.86 -2.86
C HIS A 51 5.88 4.29 -3.36
N ASN A 52 5.74 4.12 -4.68
CA ASN A 52 4.51 3.61 -5.27
C ASN A 52 4.26 2.15 -4.88
N LEU A 53 5.32 1.33 -4.78
CA LEU A 53 5.21 -0.03 -4.27
C LEU A 53 4.77 -0.07 -2.80
N ALA A 54 5.30 0.84 -1.97
CA ALA A 54 4.86 0.96 -0.58
C ALA A 54 3.38 1.36 -0.47
N ILE A 55 2.91 2.26 -1.34
CA ILE A 55 1.48 2.63 -1.43
C ILE A 55 0.63 1.43 -1.87
N VAL A 56 1.07 0.63 -2.84
CA VAL A 56 0.36 -0.59 -3.26
C VAL A 56 0.20 -1.58 -2.10
N PHE A 57 1.27 -1.81 -1.33
CA PHE A 57 1.21 -2.68 -0.15
C PHE A 57 0.33 -2.10 0.95
N TRP A 58 0.36 -0.78 1.16
CA TRP A 58 -0.55 -0.11 2.08
C TRP A 58 -2.02 -0.30 1.67
N ILE A 59 -2.38 -0.01 0.41
CA ILE A 59 -3.75 -0.15 -0.09
C ILE A 59 -4.23 -1.59 0.06
N SER A 60 -3.35 -2.56 -0.21
CA SER A 60 -3.64 -3.99 -0.04
C SER A 60 -3.89 -4.34 1.43
N ALA A 61 -3.05 -3.85 2.35
CA ALA A 61 -3.21 -4.03 3.79
C ALA A 61 -4.52 -3.43 4.31
N ASN A 62 -4.82 -2.20 3.90
CA ASN A 62 -6.03 -1.48 4.27
C ASN A 62 -7.28 -2.18 3.72
N SER A 63 -7.23 -2.69 2.49
CA SER A 63 -8.31 -3.47 1.89
C SER A 63 -8.53 -4.80 2.63
N TYR A 64 -7.45 -5.48 3.05
CA TYR A 64 -7.54 -6.69 3.85
C TYR A 64 -8.17 -6.43 5.23
N TRP A 65 -7.76 -5.36 5.92
CA TRP A 65 -8.36 -4.97 7.20
C TRP A 65 -9.86 -4.68 7.03
N MET A 66 -10.24 -3.88 6.04
CA MET A 66 -11.64 -3.62 5.72
C MET A 66 -12.45 -4.90 5.47
N ILE A 67 -11.91 -5.85 4.69
CA ILE A 67 -12.54 -7.16 4.47
C ILE A 67 -12.68 -7.92 5.79
N SER A 68 -11.66 -7.91 6.66
CA SER A 68 -11.73 -8.59 7.95
C SER A 68 -12.85 -8.10 8.85
N GLU A 69 -13.15 -6.79 8.82
CA GLU A 69 -14.28 -6.22 9.55
C GLU A 69 -15.62 -6.55 8.90
N PHE A 70 -15.72 -6.52 7.57
CA PHE A 70 -16.99 -6.80 6.89
C PHE A 70 -17.47 -8.24 7.03
N PHE A 71 -16.55 -9.18 7.20
CA PHE A 71 -16.82 -10.60 7.37
C PHE A 71 -16.63 -11.06 8.81
N ASP A 72 -16.52 -10.13 9.76
CA ASP A 72 -16.46 -10.38 11.21
C ASP A 72 -15.38 -11.38 11.65
N PHE A 73 -14.28 -11.49 10.87
CA PHE A 73 -13.13 -12.33 11.21
C PHE A 73 -11.94 -11.54 11.76
N ASP A 74 -12.10 -10.24 11.96
CA ASP A 74 -11.15 -9.33 12.60
C ASP A 74 -10.78 -9.79 14.03
N THR A 75 -11.74 -10.37 14.75
CA THR A 75 -11.61 -10.94 16.12
C THR A 75 -11.29 -12.43 16.13
N MET A 76 -11.41 -13.11 14.98
CA MET A 76 -11.12 -14.54 14.87
C MET A 76 -9.63 -14.77 15.15
N ARG A 77 -9.32 -15.62 16.14
CA ARG A 77 -7.94 -15.97 16.47
C ARG A 77 -7.37 -16.83 15.34
N VAL A 78 -6.35 -16.31 14.68
CA VAL A 78 -5.61 -17.01 13.63
C VAL A 78 -4.46 -17.82 14.25
N TRP A 79 -3.75 -17.23 15.23
CA TRP A 79 -2.63 -17.89 15.91
C TRP A 79 -2.34 -17.27 17.28
N GLY A 80 -2.53 -18.03 18.37
CA GLY A 80 -2.29 -17.51 19.73
C GLY A 80 -3.13 -16.27 20.05
N SER A 81 -2.48 -15.13 20.32
CA SER A 81 -3.14 -13.83 20.52
C SER A 81 -3.35 -13.01 19.24
N LEU A 82 -2.86 -13.49 18.09
CA LEU A 82 -3.05 -12.83 16.80
C LEU A 82 -4.47 -13.08 16.29
N THR A 83 -5.21 -12.01 16.11
CA THR A 83 -6.53 -12.01 15.48
C THR A 83 -6.43 -11.74 13.98
N GLY A 84 -7.50 -11.98 13.20
CA GLY A 84 -7.53 -11.79 11.75
C GLY A 84 -7.03 -10.42 11.30
N LYS A 85 -7.34 -9.35 12.04
CA LYS A 85 -6.84 -7.99 11.74
C LYS A 85 -5.32 -7.87 11.75
N HIS A 86 -4.62 -8.68 12.55
CA HIS A 86 -3.15 -8.64 12.65
C HIS A 86 -2.48 -9.18 11.38
N MET A 87 -3.19 -9.93 10.54
CA MET A 87 -2.67 -10.35 9.24
C MET A 87 -2.51 -9.16 8.28
N ALA A 88 -3.25 -8.06 8.49
CA ALA A 88 -3.04 -6.80 7.76
C ALA A 88 -1.66 -6.18 8.05
N LEU A 89 -1.05 -6.49 9.20
CA LEU A 89 0.27 -5.97 9.55
C LEU A 89 1.35 -6.47 8.58
N LEU A 90 1.22 -7.68 8.03
CA LEU A 90 2.21 -8.23 7.09
C LEU A 90 2.41 -7.33 5.85
N PRO A 91 1.36 -6.98 5.09
CA PRO A 91 1.51 -6.04 3.98
C PRO A 91 1.87 -4.62 4.44
N PHE A 92 1.39 -4.13 5.59
CA PHE A 92 1.84 -2.84 6.13
C PHE A 92 3.35 -2.79 6.39
N LEU A 93 3.88 -3.80 7.07
CA LEU A 93 5.30 -3.94 7.37
C LEU A 93 6.10 -4.10 6.07
N THR A 94 5.57 -4.84 5.09
CA THR A 94 6.23 -4.98 3.78
C THR A 94 6.40 -3.62 3.09
N GLY A 95 5.35 -2.81 3.04
CA GLY A 95 5.43 -1.45 2.49
C GLY A 95 6.41 -0.55 3.26
N LEU A 96 6.38 -0.61 4.59
CA LEU A 96 7.31 0.14 5.45
C LEU A 96 8.77 -0.27 5.22
N LEU A 97 9.04 -1.57 5.11
CA LEU A 97 10.39 -2.11 4.87
C LEU A 97 10.94 -1.69 3.51
N ILE A 98 10.09 -1.62 2.48
CA ILE A 98 10.48 -1.13 1.15
C ILE A 98 10.95 0.33 1.23
N LEU A 99 10.18 1.20 1.91
CA LEU A 99 10.58 2.60 2.13
C LEU A 99 11.85 2.71 2.97
N ALA A 100 11.93 1.95 4.07
CA ALA A 100 13.09 1.94 4.94
C ALA A 100 14.35 1.52 4.16
N TYR A 101 14.26 0.48 3.34
CA TYR A 101 15.37 0.05 2.48
C TYR A 101 15.78 1.15 1.49
N TYR A 102 14.81 1.79 0.84
CA TYR A 102 15.09 2.88 -0.10
C TYR A 102 15.87 4.03 0.58
N TYR A 103 15.40 4.50 1.74
CA TYR A 103 16.02 5.64 2.42
C TYR A 103 17.33 5.30 3.13
N LEU A 104 17.46 4.13 3.73
CA LEU A 104 18.63 3.75 4.53
C LEU A 104 19.77 3.18 3.69
N VAL A 105 19.46 2.50 2.59
CA VAL A 105 20.45 1.77 1.79
C VAL A 105 20.59 2.37 0.40
N GLN A 106 19.48 2.58 -0.30
CA GLN A 106 19.54 2.89 -1.72
C GLN A 106 19.90 4.36 -2.01
N LYS A 107 19.22 5.30 -1.37
CA LYS A 107 19.48 6.74 -1.52
C LYS A 107 20.95 7.12 -1.18
N PRO A 108 21.57 6.61 -0.10
CA PRO A 108 22.98 6.85 0.18
C PRO A 108 23.92 6.26 -0.88
N ARG A 109 23.58 5.11 -1.48
CA ARG A 109 24.39 4.49 -2.56
C ARG A 109 24.33 5.30 -3.85
N GLU A 110 23.16 5.84 -4.18
CA GLU A 110 22.98 6.76 -5.32
C GLU A 110 23.86 8.00 -5.14
N ALA A 111 23.81 8.65 -3.96
CA ALA A 111 24.64 9.81 -3.64
C ALA A 111 26.16 9.51 -3.71
N ARG A 112 26.61 8.35 -3.21
CA ARG A 112 28.03 7.93 -3.32
C ARG A 112 28.47 7.71 -4.77
N THR A 113 27.57 7.19 -5.61
CA THR A 113 27.86 6.92 -7.03
C THR A 113 27.96 8.22 -7.81
N GLU A 114 27.06 9.17 -7.57
CA GLU A 114 27.11 10.51 -8.16
C GLU A 114 28.41 11.24 -7.79
N ALA A 115 28.82 11.16 -6.51
CA ALA A 115 30.08 11.74 -6.04
C ALA A 115 31.32 11.10 -6.70
N ALA A 116 31.27 9.81 -7.04
CA ALA A 116 32.37 9.09 -7.67
C ALA A 116 32.48 9.33 -9.19
N VAL A 117 31.37 9.67 -9.86
CA VAL A 117 31.34 9.99 -11.30
C VAL A 117 31.65 11.47 -11.55
N GLY A 118 31.37 12.33 -10.57
CA GLY A 118 31.69 13.76 -10.63
C GLY A 118 33.12 14.14 -10.20
N ALA A 119 33.93 13.17 -9.77
CA ALA A 119 35.34 13.33 -9.38
C ALA A 119 36.27 12.75 -10.45
#